data_AF-A0A7J2ZH74-F1
#
_entry.id   AF-A0A7J2ZH74-F1
#
_cell.length_a   1.000
_cell.length_b   1.000
_cell.length_c   1.000
_cell.angle_alpha   90.00
_cell.angle_beta   90.00
_cell.angle_gamma   90.00
#
_symmetry.space_group_name_H-M   'P 1'
#
loop_
_entity.id
_entity.type
_entity.pdbx_description
1 polymer ?
#
loop_
_entity_poly.entity_id
_entity_poly.type
_entity_poly.pdbx_seq_one_letter_code
_entity_poly.pdbx_strand_id
1 'polypeptide(L)'
;MLIVGDAAGLLLNLGYTIRGVDFAAYSGYLAAKAIIRAHGEGSYSSENLSCYQKMLEESFIMKELKRHSGVYRIFETSGVFNLYPTLLTDAAKRLYGIKDSSPKLMEAFRESIKGKTSLASILWNVLKLVRAI
;
A
#
# COMPACT_ATOMS: atom_id res chain seq x y z
N MET A 1 -29.90 0.19 -1.84
CA MET A 1 -28.99 0.18 -0.67
C MET A 1 -27.65 0.73 -1.12
N LEU A 2 -27.01 1.60 -0.33
CA LEU A 2 -25.65 2.08 -0.57
C LEU A 2 -24.71 1.51 0.50
N ILE A 3 -23.46 1.23 0.12
CA ILE A 3 -22.43 0.72 1.02
C ILE A 3 -21.23 1.67 0.95
N VAL A 4 -20.65 2.00 2.11
CA VAL A 4 -19.57 2.99 2.26
C VAL A 4 -18.45 2.46 3.17
N GLY A 5 -17.29 3.10 3.11
CA GLY A 5 -16.12 2.78 3.95
C GLY A 5 -15.68 1.32 3.85
N ASP A 6 -15.23 0.78 4.98
CA ASP A 6 -14.70 -0.59 5.06
C ASP A 6 -15.74 -1.66 4.68
N ALA A 7 -17.04 -1.40 4.90
CA ALA A 7 -18.10 -2.30 4.47
C ALA A 7 -18.16 -2.43 2.93
N ALA A 8 -17.74 -1.40 2.20
CA ALA A 8 -17.60 -1.40 0.75
C ALA A 8 -16.19 -1.85 0.29
N GLY A 9 -15.32 -2.27 1.22
CA GLY A 9 -13.93 -2.63 0.92
C GLY A 9 -13.05 -1.44 0.57
N LEU A 10 -13.45 -0.21 0.96
CA LEU A 10 -12.70 1.01 0.65
C LEU A 10 -11.58 1.24 1.67
N LEU A 11 -10.55 0.38 1.60
CA LEU A 11 -9.38 0.44 2.47
C LEU A 11 -8.11 0.21 1.65
N LEU A 12 -7.09 1.02 1.91
CA LEU A 12 -5.80 0.93 1.24
C LEU A 12 -4.69 0.74 2.27
N ASN A 13 -4.07 -0.43 2.26
CA ASN A 13 -2.91 -0.74 3.08
C ASN A 13 -1.67 -0.82 2.19
N LEU A 14 -0.77 0.16 2.30
CA LEU A 14 0.48 0.23 1.54
C LEU A 14 1.67 -0.44 2.25
N GLY A 15 1.46 -0.97 3.46
CA GLY A 15 2.50 -1.57 4.31
C GLY A 15 3.28 -0.56 5.15
N TYR A 16 3.38 0.70 4.70
CA TYR A 16 3.93 1.82 5.47
C TYR A 16 2.88 2.86 5.87
N THR A 17 1.75 2.91 5.16
CA THR A 17 0.61 3.78 5.46
C THR A 17 -0.69 3.00 5.27
N ILE A 18 -1.64 3.18 6.19
CA ILE A 18 -2.99 2.64 6.10
C ILE A 18 -3.96 3.81 5.94
N ARG A 19 -4.77 3.78 4.88
CA ARG A 19 -5.82 4.76 4.58
C ARG A 19 -7.18 4.04 4.58
N GLY A 20 -8.19 4.69 5.13
CA GLY A 20 -9.50 4.09 5.35
C GLY A 20 -10.48 5.05 5.99
N VAL A 21 -10.05 5.83 6.98
CA VAL A 21 -10.89 6.87 7.63
C VAL A 21 -11.31 7.94 6.64
N ASP A 22 -10.37 8.42 5.84
CA ASP A 22 -10.59 9.39 4.76
C ASP A 22 -11.47 8.82 3.63
N PHE A 23 -11.27 7.54 3.29
CA PHE A 23 -12.09 6.85 2.28
C PHE A 23 -13.52 6.63 2.79
N ALA A 24 -13.69 6.26 4.05
CA ALA A 24 -14.99 6.11 4.71
C ALA A 24 -15.73 7.45 4.81
N ALA A 25 -15.06 8.50 5.27
CA ALA A 25 -15.65 9.83 5.35
C ALA A 25 -16.09 10.35 3.97
N TYR A 26 -15.23 10.22 2.96
CA TYR A 26 -15.55 10.73 1.64
C TYR A 26 -16.60 9.88 0.90
N SER A 27 -16.56 8.55 1.01
CA SER A 27 -17.62 7.68 0.47
C SER A 27 -18.97 7.93 1.15
N GLY A 28 -18.99 8.19 2.46
CA GLY A 28 -20.18 8.65 3.18
C GLY A 28 -20.74 9.95 2.63
N TYR A 29 -19.87 10.93 2.36
CA TYR A 29 -20.25 12.19 1.70
C TYR A 29 -20.86 11.96 0.31
N LEU A 30 -20.27 11.09 -0.51
CA LEU A 30 -20.81 10.76 -1.83
C LEU A 30 -22.17 10.05 -1.73
N ALA A 31 -22.33 9.13 -0.77
CA ALA A 31 -23.59 8.45 -0.52
C ALA A 31 -24.69 9.43 -0.09
N ALA A 32 -24.37 10.39 0.78
CA ALA A 32 -25.30 11.44 1.17
C ALA A 32 -25.77 12.28 -0.03
N LYS A 33 -24.86 12.66 -0.94
CA LYS A 33 -25.22 13.36 -2.17
C LYS A 33 -26.17 12.55 -3.06
N ALA A 34 -25.93 11.25 -3.19
CA ALA A 34 -26.79 10.36 -3.95
C ALA A 34 -28.20 10.25 -3.33
N ILE A 35 -28.27 10.16 -2.00
CA ILE A 35 -29.55 10.12 -1.26
C ILE A 35 -30.32 11.44 -1.41
N ILE A 36 -29.66 12.59 -1.30
CA ILE A 36 -30.30 13.91 -1.49
C ILE A 36 -30.88 14.02 -2.90
N ARG A 37 -30.13 13.60 -3.92
CA ARG A 37 -30.61 13.59 -5.30
C ARG A 37 -31.81 12.67 -5.48
N ALA A 38 -31.70 11.42 -5.03
CA ALA A 38 -32.77 10.42 -5.13
C ALA A 38 -34.06 10.88 -4.41
N HIS A 39 -33.91 11.55 -3.26
CA HIS A 39 -35.03 12.18 -2.56
C HIS A 39 -35.71 13.25 -3.41
N GLY A 40 -34.94 14.13 -4.08
CA GLY A 40 -35.48 15.13 -5.02
C GLY A 40 -36.17 14.53 -6.24
N GLU A 41 -35.78 13.32 -6.66
CA GLU A 41 -36.41 12.55 -7.74
C GLU A 41 -37.60 11.69 -7.25
N GLY A 42 -37.92 11.72 -5.95
CA GLY A 42 -39.10 11.09 -5.36
C GLY A 42 -39.04 9.57 -5.19
N SER A 43 -37.87 8.95 -5.40
CA SER A 43 -37.71 7.50 -5.24
C SER A 43 -36.27 7.12 -4.90
N TYR A 44 -36.10 6.08 -4.09
CA TYR A 44 -34.80 5.51 -3.72
C TYR A 44 -34.51 4.21 -4.48
N SER A 45 -34.93 4.15 -5.74
CA SER A 45 -34.66 3.00 -6.61
C SER A 45 -33.16 2.86 -6.89
N SER A 46 -32.79 1.69 -7.43
CA SER A 46 -31.41 1.42 -7.85
C SER A 46 -30.92 2.45 -8.88
N GLU A 47 -31.79 2.84 -9.80
CA GLU A 47 -31.54 3.79 -10.86
C GLU A 47 -31.21 5.18 -10.28
N ASN A 48 -32.02 5.66 -9.35
CA ASN A 48 -31.82 6.98 -8.73
C ASN A 48 -30.55 7.01 -7.86
N LEU A 49 -30.23 5.90 -7.21
CA LEU A 49 -29.02 5.74 -6.39
C LEU A 49 -27.74 5.44 -7.22
N SER A 50 -27.87 5.07 -8.49
CA SER A 50 -26.74 4.70 -9.37
C SER A 50 -25.70 5.83 -9.54
N CYS A 51 -26.10 7.08 -9.30
CA CYS A 51 -25.20 8.22 -9.31
C CYS A 51 -24.09 8.10 -8.25
N TYR A 52 -24.31 7.40 -7.14
CA TYR A 52 -23.29 7.11 -6.13
C TYR A 52 -22.10 6.38 -6.76
N GLN A 53 -22.37 5.32 -7.53
CA GLN A 53 -21.32 4.50 -8.14
C GLN A 53 -20.47 5.33 -9.10
N LYS A 54 -21.10 6.20 -9.91
CA LYS A 54 -20.39 7.09 -10.84
C LYS A 54 -19.48 8.06 -10.09
N MET A 55 -19.99 8.71 -9.05
CA MET A 55 -19.20 9.63 -8.23
C MET A 55 -18.04 8.92 -7.52
N LEU A 56 -18.26 7.70 -7.03
CA LEU A 56 -17.22 6.91 -6.37
C LEU A 56 -16.12 6.54 -7.37
N GLU A 57 -16.49 6.10 -8.57
CA GLU A 57 -15.56 5.73 -9.64
C GLU A 57 -14.66 6.89 -10.10
N GLU A 58 -15.20 8.11 -10.12
CA GLU A 58 -14.49 9.34 -10.49
C GLU A 58 -13.65 9.93 -9.35
N SER A 59 -13.87 9.47 -8.10
CA SER A 59 -13.24 10.00 -6.90
C SER A 59 -11.77 9.61 -6.76
N PHE A 60 -11.08 10.28 -5.84
CA PHE A 60 -9.70 9.92 -5.48
C PHE A 60 -9.61 8.52 -4.85
N ILE A 61 -10.68 8.02 -4.22
CA ILE A 61 -10.70 6.70 -3.58
C ILE A 61 -10.40 5.63 -4.62
N MET A 62 -11.18 5.58 -5.71
CA MET A 62 -11.02 4.57 -6.75
C MET A 62 -9.73 4.76 -7.54
N LYS A 63 -9.27 5.99 -7.74
CA LYS A 63 -7.97 6.28 -8.36
C LYS A 63 -6.82 5.70 -7.53
N GLU A 64 -6.83 5.91 -6.22
CA GLU A 64 -5.78 5.43 -5.32
C GLU A 64 -5.80 3.90 -5.17
N LEU A 65 -6.99 3.29 -5.05
CA LEU A 65 -7.14 1.84 -4.98
C LEU A 65 -6.64 1.15 -6.26
N LYS A 66 -6.99 1.68 -7.44
CA LYS A 66 -6.51 1.14 -8.72
C LYS A 66 -5.01 1.30 -8.89
N ARG A 67 -4.49 2.49 -8.59
CA ARG A 67 -3.06 2.79 -8.68
C ARG A 67 -2.21 1.82 -7.86
N HIS A 68 -2.68 1.46 -6.67
CA HIS A 68 -1.95 0.58 -5.75
C HIS A 68 -2.50 -0.85 -5.70
N SER A 69 -3.24 -1.27 -6.74
CA SER A 69 -3.84 -2.61 -6.80
C SER A 69 -2.81 -3.75 -6.75
N GLY A 70 -1.53 -3.50 -7.08
CA GLY A 70 -0.46 -4.49 -7.04
C GLY A 70 0.24 -4.64 -5.68
N VAL A 71 -0.05 -3.76 -4.70
CA VAL A 71 0.67 -3.72 -3.41
C VAL A 71 0.59 -5.04 -2.62
N TYR A 72 -0.47 -5.82 -2.80
CA TYR A 72 -0.60 -7.12 -2.13
C TYR A 72 0.58 -8.08 -2.40
N ARG A 73 1.21 -7.97 -3.58
CA ARG A 73 2.38 -8.78 -3.99
C ARG A 73 3.63 -8.47 -3.17
N ILE A 74 3.71 -7.26 -2.60
CA ILE A 74 4.76 -6.89 -1.65
C ILE A 74 4.63 -7.75 -0.39
N PHE A 75 3.40 -7.94 0.10
CA PHE A 75 3.13 -8.75 1.29
C PHE A 75 3.42 -10.24 1.08
N GLU A 76 3.27 -10.75 -0.14
CA GLU A 76 3.66 -12.12 -0.50
C GLU A 76 5.18 -12.33 -0.52
N THR A 77 5.96 -11.25 -0.65
CA THR A 77 7.42 -11.34 -0.70
C THR A 77 7.97 -11.39 0.73
N SER A 78 8.15 -12.61 1.25
CA SER A 78 8.62 -12.90 2.62
C SER A 78 9.89 -12.14 3.06
N GLY A 79 10.73 -11.73 2.11
CA GLY A 79 11.93 -10.95 2.36
C GLY A 79 11.68 -9.51 2.81
N VAL A 80 10.54 -8.90 2.47
CA VAL A 80 10.25 -7.47 2.71
C VAL A 80 10.27 -7.12 4.20
N PHE A 81 9.64 -7.95 5.03
CA PHE A 81 9.49 -7.66 6.46
C PHE A 81 10.62 -8.22 7.34
N ASN A 82 11.36 -9.22 6.84
CA ASN A 82 12.39 -9.90 7.65
C ASN A 82 13.80 -9.71 7.09
N LEU A 83 14.01 -10.07 5.82
CA LEU A 83 15.35 -10.11 5.22
C LEU A 83 15.95 -8.71 5.09
N TYR A 84 15.26 -7.78 4.44
CA TYR A 84 15.83 -6.46 4.17
C TYR A 84 16.06 -5.61 5.43
N PRO A 85 15.12 -5.54 6.40
CA PRO A 85 15.38 -4.82 7.65
C PRO A 85 16.58 -5.40 8.41
N THR A 86 16.72 -6.73 8.42
CA THR A 86 17.89 -7.39 9.04
C THR A 86 19.19 -7.04 8.32
N LEU A 87 19.20 -7.07 6.98
CA LEU A 87 20.40 -6.73 6.21
C LEU A 87 20.84 -5.27 6.44
N LEU A 88 19.88 -4.34 6.48
CA LEU A 88 20.15 -2.92 6.70
C LEU A 88 20.65 -2.66 8.12
N THR A 89 20.01 -3.26 9.12
CA THR A 89 20.41 -3.09 10.54
C THR A 89 21.78 -3.71 10.81
N ASP A 90 22.10 -4.87 10.23
CA ASP A 90 23.42 -5.49 10.37
C ASP A 90 24.51 -4.71 9.65
N ALA A 91 24.22 -4.15 8.46
CA ALA A 91 25.15 -3.26 7.79
C ALA A 91 25.41 -1.99 8.62
N ALA A 92 24.36 -1.38 9.18
CA ALA A 92 24.47 -0.21 10.06
C ALA A 92 25.29 -0.53 11.32
N LYS A 93 25.05 -1.67 11.97
CA LYS A 93 25.84 -2.12 13.13
C LYS A 93 27.33 -2.25 12.82
N ARG A 94 27.68 -2.69 11.60
CA ARG A 94 29.08 -2.80 11.17
C ARG A 94 29.72 -1.45 10.88
N LEU A 95 28.96 -0.52 10.30
CA LEU A 95 29.47 0.82 9.94
C LEU A 95 29.65 1.71 11.16
N TYR A 96 28.72 1.67 12.10
CA TYR A 96 28.73 2.53 13.28
C TYR A 96 29.34 1.86 14.52
N GLY A 97 29.72 0.59 14.42
CA GLY A 97 30.40 -0.13 15.50
C GLY A 97 31.83 0.40 15.67
N ILE A 98 32.15 0.91 16.86
CA ILE A 98 33.50 1.40 17.17
C ILE A 98 34.45 0.20 17.23
N LYS A 99 35.40 0.16 16.29
CA LYS A 99 36.44 -0.86 16.15
C LYS A 99 37.74 -0.19 15.70
N ASP A 100 38.84 -0.94 15.72
CA ASP A 100 40.16 -0.48 15.26
C ASP A 100 40.16 -0.10 13.76
N SER A 101 39.22 -0.61 12.97
CA SER A 101 39.03 -0.25 11.57
C SER A 101 37.55 -0.06 11.22
N SER A 102 37.27 0.99 10.45
CA SER A 102 35.93 1.29 9.94
C SER A 102 35.76 0.68 8.55
N PRO A 103 34.86 -0.30 8.35
CA PRO A 103 34.63 -0.89 7.04
C PRO A 103 34.01 0.12 6.08
N LYS A 104 34.29 -0.01 4.79
CA LYS A 104 33.59 0.79 3.77
C LYS A 104 32.12 0.36 3.66
N LEU A 105 31.26 1.25 3.17
CA LEU A 105 29.82 0.99 2.96
C LEU A 105 29.55 -0.33 2.22
N MET A 106 30.28 -0.56 1.12
CA MET A 106 30.13 -1.75 0.29
C MET A 106 30.61 -3.03 0.98
N GLU A 107 31.64 -2.95 1.82
CA GLU A 107 32.15 -4.09 2.58
C GLU A 107 31.16 -4.50 3.66
N ALA A 108 30.66 -3.54 4.43
CA ALA A 108 29.65 -3.79 5.46
C ALA A 108 28.35 -4.39 4.86
N PHE A 109 27.93 -3.90 3.70
CA PHE A 109 26.75 -4.43 3.01
C PHE A 109 26.99 -5.85 2.46
N ARG A 110 28.15 -6.10 1.84
CA ARG A 110 28.52 -7.43 1.33
C ARG A 110 28.61 -8.47 2.45
N GLU A 111 29.18 -8.09 3.59
CA GLU A 111 29.25 -8.95 4.77
C GLU A 111 27.89 -9.20 5.42
N SER A 112 26.99 -8.20 5.41
CA SER A 112 25.61 -8.37 5.89
C SER A 112 24.84 -9.39 5.06
N ILE A 113 25.08 -9.44 3.74
CA ILE A 113 24.44 -10.39 2.82
C ILE A 113 25.02 -11.80 2.96
N LYS A 114 26.32 -11.91 3.28
CA LYS A 114 27.06 -13.17 3.32
C LYS A 114 26.38 -14.17 4.29
N GLY A 115 25.92 -15.30 3.75
CA GLY A 115 25.28 -16.37 4.52
C GLY A 115 23.77 -16.23 4.74
N LYS A 116 23.16 -15.12 4.32
CA LYS A 116 21.69 -14.91 4.43
C LYS A 116 20.97 -15.01 3.09
N THR A 117 21.58 -14.47 2.02
CA THR A 117 20.99 -14.51 0.66
C THR A 117 22.06 -14.24 -0.41
N SER A 118 21.69 -14.36 -1.69
CA SER A 118 22.54 -13.97 -2.82
C SER A 118 22.26 -12.54 -3.29
N LEU A 119 23.29 -11.85 -3.78
CA LEU A 119 23.12 -10.53 -4.44
C LEU A 119 22.19 -10.62 -5.66
N ALA A 120 22.23 -11.73 -6.39
CA ALA A 120 21.38 -11.95 -7.55
C ALA A 120 19.90 -12.09 -7.15
N SER A 121 19.59 -12.78 -6.04
CA SER A 121 18.23 -12.90 -5.54
C SER A 121 17.70 -11.58 -5.00
N ILE A 122 18.54 -10.77 -4.36
CA ILE A 122 18.17 -9.40 -3.96
C ILE A 122 17.79 -8.57 -5.18
N LEU A 123 18.65 -8.55 -6.20
CA LEU A 123 18.42 -7.77 -7.42
C LEU A 123 17.14 -8.22 -8.13
N TRP A 124 16.93 -9.54 -8.24
CA TRP A 124 15.72 -10.11 -8.83
C TRP A 124 14.46 -9.76 -8.06
N ASN A 125 14.50 -9.85 -6.73
CA ASN A 125 13.36 -9.48 -5.88
C ASN A 125 13.04 -7.99 -5.96
N VAL A 126 14.05 -7.12 -5.99
CA VAL A 126 13.85 -5.67 -6.18
C VAL A 126 13.24 -5.38 -7.55
N LEU A 127 13.74 -6.01 -8.62
CA LEU A 127 13.15 -5.88 -9.96
C LEU A 127 11.70 -6.36 -10.01
N LYS A 128 11.41 -7.50 -9.37
CA LYS A 128 10.05 -8.05 -9.26
C LYS A 128 9.13 -7.10 -8.49
N LEU A 129 9.64 -6.49 -7.42
CA LEU A 129 8.91 -5.53 -6.59
C LEU A 129 8.59 -4.24 -7.36
N VAL A 130 9.58 -3.65 -8.04
CA VAL A 130 9.40 -2.42 -8.83
C VAL A 130 8.45 -2.62 -10.01
N ARG A 131 8.40 -3.82 -10.59
CA ARG A 131 7.44 -4.15 -11.66
C ARG A 131 6.02 -4.43 -11.14
N ALA A 132 5.87 -4.70 -9.85
CA ALA A 132 4.59 -5.02 -9.22
C ALA A 132 3.89 -3.79 -8.61
N ILE A 133 4.62 -2.69 -8.45
CA ILE A 133 4.15 -1.37 -7.97
C ILE A 133 3.95 -0.46 -9.16
#